data_AF-A0A9E5SFL4-F1
#
_entry.id   AF-A0A9E5SFL4-F1
#
_cell.length_a   1.000
_cell.length_b   1.000
_cell.length_c   1.000
_cell.angle_alpha   90.00
_cell.angle_beta   90.00
_cell.angle_gamma   90.00
#
_symmetry.space_group_name_H-M   'P 1'
#
loop_
_entity.id
_entity.type
_entity.pdbx_description
1 polymer ?
#
loop_
_entity_poly.entity_id
_entity_poly.type
_entity_poly.pdbx_seq_one_letter_code
_entity_poly.pdbx_strand_id
1 'polypeptide(L)'
;MDMNLDPIDDLSGMSNMPDFSGLPGFDLDLIQNKSYKAMAAKMTEFEIIEEMNKLRKQNKRQKLILEAIWYIVKSQGATDDQLLKALAEVDVSEVDRIKRQRENTTDPCPNCQVPMMRTEGIVHRCIYCGHERIGNPFDF
;
A
#
# COMPACT_ATOMS: atom_id res chain seq x y z
N MET A 1 -28.23 -74.40 4.14
CA MET A 1 -29.19 -73.87 5.12
C MET A 1 -29.83 -72.68 4.46
N ASP A 2 -30.94 -72.91 3.77
CA ASP A 2 -31.69 -71.88 3.07
C ASP A 2 -32.53 -71.13 4.10
N MET A 3 -32.24 -69.84 4.27
CA MET A 3 -33.05 -68.95 5.11
C MET A 3 -34.16 -68.36 4.24
N ASN A 4 -35.35 -68.95 4.35
CA ASN A 4 -36.59 -68.33 3.89
C ASN A 4 -36.82 -67.04 4.69
N LEU A 5 -36.96 -65.92 3.98
CA LEU A 5 -37.47 -64.67 4.53
C LEU A 5 -38.94 -64.54 4.11
N ASP A 6 -39.84 -64.73 5.06
CA ASP A 6 -41.25 -64.40 4.88
C ASP A 6 -41.44 -62.88 4.86
N PRO A 7 -42.36 -62.32 4.03
CA PRO A 7 -42.66 -60.90 4.03
C PRO A 7 -43.53 -60.53 5.23
N ILE A 8 -43.06 -59.59 6.04
CA ILE A 8 -43.84 -58.98 7.12
C ILE A 8 -44.73 -57.90 6.50
N ASP A 9 -45.97 -58.26 6.20
CA ASP A 9 -47.08 -57.32 5.98
C ASP A 9 -47.66 -56.93 7.34
N ASP A 10 -47.32 -55.73 7.84
CA ASP A 10 -48.07 -55.08 8.91
C ASP A 10 -47.80 -53.56 8.92
N LEU A 11 -48.46 -52.83 8.01
CA LEU A 11 -48.42 -51.36 7.90
C LEU A 11 -49.70 -50.69 8.42
N SER A 12 -50.39 -51.29 9.39
CA SER A 12 -51.62 -50.72 9.99
C SER A 12 -51.40 -49.91 11.28
N GLY A 13 -50.16 -49.47 11.57
CA GLY A 13 -49.79 -48.84 12.85
C GLY A 13 -49.39 -47.36 12.82
N MET A 14 -49.61 -46.60 11.75
CA MET A 14 -49.10 -45.21 11.61
C MET A 14 -50.16 -44.10 11.72
N SER A 15 -51.24 -44.30 12.47
CA SER A 15 -52.32 -43.30 12.60
C SER A 15 -52.22 -42.34 13.79
N ASN A 16 -51.11 -42.33 14.54
CA ASN A 16 -50.88 -41.39 15.66
C ASN A 16 -49.53 -40.67 15.55
N MET A 17 -49.28 -40.00 14.43
CA MET A 17 -48.26 -38.95 14.35
C MET A 17 -48.80 -37.67 15.01
N PRO A 18 -48.05 -36.98 15.89
CA PRO A 18 -48.47 -35.68 16.40
C PRO A 18 -48.59 -34.70 15.24
N ASP A 19 -49.74 -34.02 15.14
CA ASP A 19 -49.95 -32.95 14.18
C ASP A 19 -49.10 -31.73 14.57
N PHE A 20 -47.95 -31.57 13.91
CA PHE A 20 -47.00 -30.49 14.14
C PHE A 20 -47.33 -29.22 13.33
N SER A 21 -48.52 -29.11 12.74
CA SER A 21 -48.96 -27.96 11.94
C SER A 21 -49.11 -26.64 12.73
N GLY A 22 -48.91 -26.66 14.06
CA GLY A 22 -49.04 -25.51 14.96
C GLY A 22 -47.72 -24.94 15.53
N LEU A 23 -46.54 -25.38 15.10
CA LEU A 23 -45.29 -24.79 15.61
C LEU A 23 -44.97 -23.46 14.89
N PRO A 24 -44.57 -22.39 15.63
CA PRO A 24 -44.18 -21.13 15.02
C PRO A 24 -43.02 -21.38 14.07
N GLY A 25 -43.15 -20.92 12.83
CA GLY A 25 -42.21 -21.14 11.74
C GLY A 25 -40.77 -21.03 12.20
N PHE A 26 -40.11 -22.17 12.35
CA PHE A 26 -38.71 -22.23 12.70
C PHE A 26 -37.95 -21.81 11.44
N ASP A 27 -37.51 -20.57 11.44
CA ASP A 27 -36.94 -19.85 10.30
C ASP A 27 -35.53 -20.39 9.99
N LEU A 28 -35.47 -21.64 9.53
CA LEU A 28 -34.26 -22.40 9.25
C LEU A 28 -33.40 -21.67 8.21
N ASP A 29 -34.07 -21.04 7.23
CA ASP A 29 -33.46 -20.21 6.19
C ASP A 29 -32.80 -18.97 6.77
N LEU A 30 -33.38 -18.35 7.80
CA LEU A 30 -32.80 -17.18 8.46
C LEU A 30 -31.56 -17.57 9.27
N ILE A 31 -31.58 -18.74 9.93
CA ILE A 31 -30.45 -19.29 10.69
C ILE A 31 -29.32 -19.71 9.74
N GLN A 32 -29.65 -20.37 8.63
CA GLN A 32 -28.68 -20.73 7.59
C GLN A 32 -28.06 -19.48 6.97
N ASN A 33 -28.85 -18.48 6.57
CA ASN A 33 -28.35 -17.23 5.99
C ASN A 33 -27.44 -16.44 6.96
N LYS A 34 -27.76 -16.42 8.26
CA LYS A 34 -26.88 -15.83 9.29
C LYS A 34 -25.58 -16.61 9.44
N SER A 35 -25.63 -17.94 9.39
CA SER A 35 -24.46 -18.82 9.46
C SER A 35 -23.52 -18.63 8.27
N TYR A 36 -24.04 -18.61 7.04
CA TYR A 36 -23.25 -18.37 5.83
C TYR A 36 -22.61 -16.99 5.82
N LYS A 37 -23.34 -15.95 6.25
CA LYS A 37 -22.80 -14.58 6.37
C LYS A 37 -21.68 -14.50 7.39
N ALA A 38 -21.81 -15.19 8.53
CA ALA A 38 -20.77 -15.24 9.55
C ALA A 38 -19.52 -16.02 9.08
N MET A 39 -19.71 -17.09 8.30
CA MET A 39 -18.61 -17.85 7.71
C MET A 39 -17.88 -17.04 6.63
N ALA A 40 -18.61 -16.33 5.76
CA ALA A 40 -18.02 -15.44 4.76
C ALA A 40 -17.19 -14.31 5.40
N ALA A 41 -17.71 -13.68 6.47
CA ALA A 41 -16.96 -12.67 7.21
C ALA A 41 -15.66 -13.22 7.83
N LYS A 42 -15.71 -14.43 8.41
CA LYS A 42 -14.52 -15.10 8.94
C LYS A 42 -13.51 -15.49 7.87
N MET A 43 -13.97 -15.89 6.67
CA MET A 43 -13.08 -16.15 5.53
C MET A 43 -12.36 -14.87 5.09
N THR A 44 -13.08 -13.76 4.94
CA THR A 44 -12.45 -12.47 4.60
C THR A 44 -11.47 -12.01 5.68
N GLU A 45 -11.79 -12.23 6.96
CA GLU A 45 -10.89 -11.91 8.07
C GLU A 45 -9.60 -12.76 8.01
N PHE A 46 -9.73 -14.05 7.70
CA PHE A 46 -8.58 -14.94 7.55
C PHE A 46 -7.69 -14.53 6.36
N GLU A 47 -8.28 -14.18 5.22
CA GLU A 47 -7.57 -13.67 4.04
C GLU A 47 -6.79 -12.40 4.37
N ILE A 48 -7.42 -11.44 5.07
CA ILE A 48 -6.76 -10.21 5.51
C ILE A 48 -5.57 -10.52 6.45
N ILE A 49 -5.74 -11.47 7.38
CA ILE A 49 -4.67 -11.88 8.30
C ILE A 49 -3.51 -12.51 7.53
N GLU A 50 -3.80 -13.34 6.52
CA GLU A 50 -2.77 -13.96 5.67
C GLU A 50 -1.99 -12.91 4.87
N GLU A 51 -2.68 -11.96 4.25
CA GLU A 51 -2.06 -10.84 3.53
C GLU A 51 -1.21 -9.97 4.46
N MET A 52 -1.72 -9.64 5.64
CA MET A 52 -0.97 -8.92 6.67
C MET A 52 0.30 -9.66 7.07
N ASN A 53 0.23 -10.97 7.25
CA ASN A 53 1.40 -11.79 7.59
C ASN A 53 2.42 -11.84 6.45
N LYS A 54 1.96 -11.90 5.20
CA LYS A 54 2.82 -11.84 4.02
C LYS A 54 3.53 -10.49 3.92
N LEU A 55 2.80 -9.38 4.08
CA LEU A 55 3.37 -8.03 4.09
C LEU A 55 4.38 -7.85 5.23
N ARG A 56 4.08 -8.35 6.43
CA ARG A 56 5.04 -8.32 7.56
C ARG A 56 6.33 -9.07 7.25
N LYS A 57 6.24 -10.25 6.61
CA LYS A 57 7.43 -11.01 6.19
C LYS A 57 8.24 -10.24 5.15
N GLN A 58 7.58 -9.62 4.16
CA GLN A 58 8.24 -8.81 3.15
C GLN A 58 8.92 -7.58 3.76
N ASN A 59 8.25 -6.87 4.66
CA ASN A 59 8.81 -5.72 5.37
C ASN A 59 10.04 -6.11 6.21
N LYS A 60 9.97 -7.23 6.94
CA LYS A 60 11.13 -7.76 7.68
C LYS A 60 12.31 -8.07 6.75
N ARG A 61 12.05 -8.64 5.56
CA ARG A 61 13.09 -8.89 4.56
C ARG A 61 13.70 -7.60 4.03
N GLN A 62 12.89 -6.59 3.74
CA GLN A 62 13.37 -5.27 3.29
C GLN A 62 14.25 -4.61 4.36
N LYS A 63 13.85 -4.68 5.64
CA LYS A 63 14.67 -4.17 6.75
C LYS A 63 16.05 -4.82 6.80
N LEU A 64 16.12 -6.15 6.71
CA LEU A 64 17.40 -6.88 6.69
C LEU A 64 18.27 -6.48 5.49
N ILE A 65 17.68 -6.28 4.32
CA ILE A 65 18.40 -5.83 3.12
C ILE A 65 18.98 -4.43 3.35
N LEU A 66 18.19 -3.50 3.90
CA LEU A 66 18.64 -2.14 4.19
C LEU A 66 19.78 -2.13 5.22
N GLU A 67 19.70 -2.95 6.26
CA GLU A 67 20.77 -3.11 7.25
C GLU A 67 22.06 -3.66 6.60
N ALA A 68 21.93 -4.65 5.72
CA ALA A 68 23.08 -5.21 4.99
C ALA A 68 23.72 -4.18 4.05
N ILE A 69 22.91 -3.42 3.30
CA ILE A 69 23.39 -2.33 2.45
C ILE A 69 24.11 -1.28 3.30
N TRP A 70 23.51 -0.89 4.42
CA TRP A 70 24.11 0.10 5.31
C TRP A 70 25.46 -0.37 5.84
N TYR A 71 25.57 -1.64 6.23
CA TYR A 71 26.84 -2.22 6.66
C TYR A 71 27.92 -2.15 5.56
N ILE A 72 27.57 -2.49 4.32
CA ILE A 72 28.49 -2.42 3.17
C ILE A 72 28.94 -0.98 2.93
N VAL A 73 28.02 -0.02 2.97
CA VAL A 73 28.31 1.40 2.73
C VAL A 73 29.17 1.99 3.85
N LYS A 74 28.89 1.61 5.10
CA LYS A 74 29.71 1.97 6.26
C LYS A 74 31.12 1.38 6.18
N SER A 75 31.28 0.15 5.68
CA SER A 75 32.61 -0.44 5.45
C SER A 75 33.43 0.29 4.38
N GLN A 76 32.78 1.08 3.51
CA GLN A 76 33.43 1.93 2.51
C GLN A 76 33.73 3.35 3.03
N GLY A 77 33.44 3.63 4.31
CA GLY A 77 33.76 4.91 4.95
C GLY A 77 32.62 5.92 5.01
N ALA A 78 31.39 5.52 4.66
CA ALA A 78 30.23 6.38 4.83
C ALA A 78 29.92 6.62 6.32
N THR A 79 29.47 7.83 6.65
CA THR A 79 29.13 8.21 8.02
C THR A 79 27.62 8.26 8.25
N ASP A 80 27.21 8.09 9.50
CA ASP A 80 25.81 8.16 9.91
C ASP A 80 25.19 9.55 9.55
N ASP A 81 25.98 10.63 9.58
CA ASP A 81 25.55 11.97 9.15
C ASP A 81 25.21 12.04 7.65
N GLN A 82 25.97 11.35 6.81
CA GLN A 82 25.70 11.27 5.37
C GLN A 82 24.41 10.49 5.09
N LEU A 83 24.16 9.43 5.86
CA LEU A 83 22.91 8.68 5.79
C LEU A 83 21.70 9.54 6.17
N LEU A 84 21.80 10.29 7.27
CA LEU A 84 20.71 11.18 7.72
C LEU A 84 20.41 12.27 6.69
N LYS A 85 21.44 12.85 6.06
CA LYS A 85 21.26 13.81 4.96
C LYS A 85 20.58 13.16 3.75
N ALA A 86 21.04 11.98 3.32
CA ALA A 86 20.45 11.26 2.20
C ALA A 86 18.99 10.85 2.48
N LEU A 87 18.67 10.43 3.70
CA LEU A 87 17.30 10.16 4.12
C LEU A 87 16.43 11.41 4.06
N ALA A 88 16.94 12.54 4.57
CA ALA A 88 16.23 13.82 4.52
C ALA A 88 15.99 14.31 3.09
N GLU A 89 16.83 13.92 2.12
CA GLU A 89 16.64 14.24 0.69
C GLU A 89 15.59 13.33 0.02
N VAL A 90 15.54 12.05 0.40
CA VAL A 90 14.58 11.07 -0.14
C VAL A 90 13.18 11.25 0.45
N ASP A 91 13.08 11.69 1.71
CA ASP A 91 11.80 11.94 2.40
C ASP A 91 11.10 13.23 1.93
N VAL A 92 11.77 14.01 1.07
CA VAL A 92 11.15 15.16 0.39
C VAL A 92 10.11 14.63 -0.60
N SER A 93 8.89 15.17 -0.53
CA SER A 93 7.82 14.79 -1.47
C SER A 93 8.29 14.99 -2.92
N GLU A 94 7.82 14.14 -3.84
CA GLU A 94 8.19 14.25 -5.25
C GLU A 94 7.84 15.64 -5.84
N VAL A 95 6.77 16.25 -5.34
CA VAL A 95 6.36 17.62 -5.68
C VAL A 95 7.40 18.64 -5.24
N ASP A 96 7.93 18.50 -4.03
CA ASP A 96 8.96 19.39 -3.49
C ASP A 96 10.33 19.16 -4.15
N ARG A 97 10.67 17.93 -4.56
CA ARG A 97 11.86 17.65 -5.39
C ARG A 97 11.79 18.37 -6.73
N ILE A 98 10.65 18.28 -7.42
CA ILE A 98 10.43 18.97 -8.71
C ILE A 98 10.51 20.49 -8.53
N LYS A 99 9.95 21.03 -7.44
CA LYS A 99 10.00 22.46 -7.13
C LYS A 99 11.43 22.95 -6.92
N ARG A 100 12.24 22.24 -6.12
CA ARG A 100 13.66 22.57 -5.88
C ARG A 100 14.51 22.52 -7.15
N GLN A 101 14.24 21.56 -8.05
CA GLN A 101 14.93 21.51 -9.33
C GLN A 101 14.64 22.73 -10.21
N ARG A 102 13.41 23.26 -10.17
CA ARG A 102 13.05 24.49 -10.90
C ARG A 102 13.70 25.73 -10.28
N GLU A 103 13.78 25.81 -8.96
CA GLU A 103 14.35 26.96 -8.24
C GLU A 103 15.88 27.08 -8.39
N ASN A 104 16.60 25.97 -8.57
CA ASN A 104 18.06 25.97 -8.71
C ASN A 104 18.60 26.39 -10.10
N THR A 105 17.75 26.83 -11.03
CA THR A 105 18.15 27.20 -12.41
C THR A 105 18.58 28.67 -12.57
N THR A 106 18.77 29.42 -11.48
CA THR A 106 19.37 30.77 -11.59
C THR A 106 20.88 30.68 -11.68
N ASP A 107 21.38 30.73 -12.91
CA ASP A 107 22.82 30.82 -13.18
C ASP A 107 23.46 32.01 -12.43
N PRO A 108 24.62 31.82 -11.79
CA PRO A 108 25.34 32.90 -11.13
C PRO A 108 25.90 33.89 -12.17
N CYS A 109 25.96 35.17 -11.80
CA CYS A 109 26.52 36.19 -12.67
C CYS A 109 28.01 35.91 -12.95
N PRO A 110 28.47 35.90 -14.21
CA PRO A 110 29.87 35.63 -14.53
C PRO A 110 30.85 36.68 -13.97
N ASN A 111 30.35 37.88 -13.65
CA ASN A 111 31.19 38.99 -13.19
C ASN A 111 31.30 39.07 -11.66
N CYS A 112 30.19 38.88 -10.95
CA CYS A 112 30.15 39.04 -9.48
C CYS A 112 29.74 37.79 -8.72
N GLN A 113 29.45 36.68 -9.43
CA GLN A 113 29.02 35.38 -8.88
C GLN A 113 27.75 35.39 -8.03
N VAL A 114 27.04 36.53 -7.99
CA VAL A 114 25.74 36.64 -7.32
C VAL A 114 24.63 36.10 -8.23
N PRO A 115 23.61 35.39 -7.72
CA PRO A 115 22.50 34.88 -8.52
C PRO A 115 21.85 35.98 -9.37
N MET A 116 21.69 35.70 -10.67
CA MET A 116 21.05 36.63 -11.60
C MET A 116 19.53 36.56 -11.44
N MET A 117 18.87 37.72 -11.46
CA MET A 117 17.41 37.78 -11.43
C MET A 117 16.88 37.54 -12.85
N ARG A 118 15.87 36.70 -12.99
CA ARG A 118 15.16 36.53 -14.26
C ARG A 118 14.24 37.74 -14.45
N THR A 119 14.61 38.61 -15.37
CA THR A 119 13.75 39.70 -15.85
C THR A 119 12.79 39.14 -16.91
N GLU A 120 11.69 39.85 -17.17
CA GLU A 120 10.62 39.37 -18.06
C GLU A 120 11.17 38.83 -19.41
N GLY A 121 10.79 37.59 -19.74
CA GLY A 121 11.22 36.92 -20.97
C GLY A 121 12.54 36.13 -20.85
N ILE A 122 13.45 36.37 -21.81
CA ILE A 122 14.72 35.66 -21.99
C ILE A 122 15.92 36.35 -21.36
N VAL A 123 15.75 37.53 -20.78
CA VAL A 123 16.88 38.33 -20.28
C VAL A 123 17.05 38.12 -18.78
N HIS A 124 18.23 37.71 -18.35
CA HIS A 124 18.64 37.67 -16.96
C HIS A 124 19.51 38.88 -16.67
N ARG A 125 19.21 39.62 -15.60
CA ARG A 125 19.99 40.81 -15.20
C ARG A 125 20.51 40.64 -13.78
N CYS A 126 21.80 40.93 -13.61
CA CYS A 126 22.38 41.04 -12.27
C CYS A 126 22.07 42.41 -11.67
N ILE A 127 21.41 42.43 -10.51
CA ILE A 127 21.05 43.67 -9.82
C ILE A 127 22.26 44.41 -9.22
N TYR A 128 23.39 43.73 -9.03
CA TYR A 128 24.56 44.28 -8.35
C TYR A 128 25.58 44.89 -9.32
N CYS A 129 25.95 44.16 -10.38
CA CYS A 129 26.93 44.64 -11.36
C CYS A 129 26.30 45.11 -12.68
N GLY A 130 24.98 44.98 -12.82
CA GLY A 130 24.26 45.37 -14.04
C GLY A 130 24.47 44.46 -15.25
N HIS A 131 25.22 43.36 -15.11
CA HIS A 131 25.49 42.43 -16.22
C HIS A 131 24.21 41.74 -16.69
N GLU A 132 24.02 41.69 -18.00
CA GLU A 132 22.85 41.09 -18.64
C GLU A 132 23.26 39.87 -19.46
N ARG A 133 22.47 38.80 -19.36
CA ARG A 133 22.63 37.57 -20.13
C ARG A 133 21.32 37.24 -20.80
N ILE A 134 21.37 37.07 -22.12
CA ILE A 134 20.21 36.65 -22.91
C ILE A 134 20.23 35.12 -22.95
N GLY A 135 19.23 34.51 -22.31
CA GLY A 135 18.97 33.08 -22.35
C GLY A 135 18.34 32.66 -23.69
N ASN A 136 18.33 31.36 -23.94
CA ASN A 136 17.74 30.81 -25.14
C ASN A 136 16.21 30.84 -25.04
N PRO A 137 15.48 31.39 -26.04
CA PRO A 137 14.01 31.43 -26.04
C PRO A 137 13.31 30.06 -26.05
N PHE A 138 14.04 28.97 -26.23
CA PHE A 138 13.50 27.60 -26.28
C PHE A 138 13.82 26.76 -25.04
N ASP A 139 14.48 27.31 -24.02
CA ASP A 139 14.73 26.61 -22.75
C ASP A 139 13.46 26.71 -21.87
N PHE A 140 12.52 25.76 -22.04
CA PHE A 140 11.30 25.59 -21.23
C PHE A 140 11.38 24.36 -20.31
#